data_AF-A0A9N9CL58-F1
#
_entry.id   AF-A0A9N9CL58-F1
#
_cell.length_a   1.000
_cell.length_b   1.000
_cell.length_c   1.000
_cell.angle_alpha   90.00
_cell.angle_beta   90.00
_cell.angle_gamma   90.00
#
_symmetry.space_group_name_H-M   'P 1'
#
loop_
_entity.id
_entity.type
_entity.pdbx_description
1 polymer ?
#
loop_
_entity_poly.entity_id
_entity_poly.type
_entity_poly.pdbx_seq_one_letter_code
_entity_poly.pdbx_strand_id
1 'polypeptide(L)'
;MANLVMLESGQPLHIFDYDTLPAKKKIIVRQARQLEIINPLAGPTLALNSADIVVGLGGEIIDLAGIIGSRSTAITPTTKNILIECASFSAEAIKKTVKSLNISSTASRYFQRGTNVVLPLPLVLQRVIFLILETYGGNPKTGLMAPYKEARPRKIPLLTITPNFIKKKLGQIITEEVMLSIYRQLNFACQKKGNIYYISPPTQRRDITSSEDLLEELLRVYDYNKIVSSLPANFSKISFKAEEKTGQKKQQVRTYLANCGWQEIITYSLISREMKEEFTTTSDSYRLLLPKNDYHQYYRQTLIPSHLKTLKYNLSRGNKNLFFFEISSVYSQEKQEELLILSGVGGIINQSLHQLTSEVDFY
;
A
#
# COMPACT_ATOMS: atom_id res chain seq x y z
N MET A 1 16.04 25.02 -6.04
CA MET A 1 15.90 24.70 -7.47
C MET A 1 15.50 23.25 -7.74
N ALA A 2 16.24 22.24 -7.28
CA ALA A 2 15.91 20.82 -7.51
C ALA A 2 14.45 20.46 -7.14
N ASN A 3 13.97 20.87 -5.97
CA ASN A 3 12.58 20.62 -5.54
C ASN A 3 11.55 21.29 -6.46
N LEU A 4 11.80 22.51 -6.93
CA LEU A 4 10.88 23.23 -7.82
C LEU A 4 10.76 22.50 -9.16
N VAL A 5 11.89 22.13 -9.77
CA VAL A 5 11.90 21.40 -11.04
C VAL A 5 11.32 20.00 -10.90
N MET A 6 11.51 19.34 -9.76
CA MET A 6 10.84 18.07 -9.46
C MET A 6 9.32 18.23 -9.41
N LEU A 7 8.80 19.30 -8.81
CA LEU A 7 7.36 19.58 -8.80
C LEU A 7 6.82 19.92 -10.20
N GLU A 8 7.59 20.67 -10.99
CA GLU A 8 7.24 21.06 -12.37
C GLU A 8 7.24 19.87 -13.34
N SER A 9 8.24 19.00 -13.25
CA SER A 9 8.49 17.94 -14.25
C SER A 9 8.14 16.52 -13.78
N GLY A 10 7.94 16.33 -12.48
CA GLY A 10 7.84 15.02 -11.85
C GLY A 10 9.18 14.28 -11.70
N GLN A 11 10.31 14.90 -12.01
CA GLN A 11 11.64 14.29 -11.98
C GLN A 11 12.45 14.76 -10.78
N PRO A 12 12.76 13.89 -9.81
CA PRO A 12 13.69 14.24 -8.75
C PRO A 12 15.09 14.50 -9.31
N LEU A 13 15.76 15.48 -8.74
CA LEU A 13 17.13 15.89 -9.08
C LEU A 13 17.95 15.94 -7.78
N HIS A 14 19.24 15.64 -7.88
CA HIS A 14 20.18 15.85 -6.79
C HIS A 14 21.21 16.91 -7.19
N ILE A 15 21.62 17.76 -6.25
CA ILE A 15 22.68 18.75 -6.46
C ILE A 15 23.74 18.52 -5.40
N PHE A 16 24.95 18.19 -5.84
CA PHE A 16 26.12 18.00 -5.00
C PHE A 16 26.99 19.26 -5.01
N ASP A 17 27.68 19.52 -3.89
CA ASP A 17 28.82 20.44 -3.88
C ASP A 17 29.99 19.77 -4.62
N TYR A 18 30.34 20.30 -5.78
CA TYR A 18 31.36 19.71 -6.65
C TYR A 18 32.76 19.77 -6.03
N ASP A 19 33.03 20.79 -5.21
CA ASP A 19 34.35 21.01 -4.62
C ASP A 19 34.62 20.04 -3.46
N THR A 20 33.57 19.45 -2.89
CA THR A 20 33.67 18.41 -1.84
C THR A 20 33.87 17.00 -2.40
N LEU A 21 33.68 16.79 -3.70
CA LEU A 21 33.80 15.46 -4.31
C LEU A 21 35.27 15.00 -4.33
N PRO A 22 35.57 13.74 -3.94
CA PRO A 22 36.93 13.21 -4.00
C PRO A 22 37.62 13.39 -5.37
N ALA A 23 38.96 13.50 -5.37
CA ALA A 23 39.77 13.83 -6.55
C ALA A 23 39.56 12.91 -7.77
N LYS A 24 39.14 11.65 -7.55
CA LYS A 24 38.72 10.72 -8.62
C LYS A 24 37.28 11.02 -9.03
N LYS A 25 37.11 11.85 -10.06
CA LYS A 25 35.81 12.33 -10.58
C LYS A 25 34.96 11.29 -11.33
N LYS A 26 35.14 9.98 -11.09
CA LYS A 26 34.30 8.94 -11.70
C LYS A 26 33.19 8.55 -10.75
N ILE A 27 31.98 9.00 -11.06
CA ILE A 27 30.75 8.59 -10.40
C ILE A 27 30.42 7.16 -10.84
N ILE A 28 30.10 6.30 -9.87
CA ILE A 28 29.74 4.90 -10.08
C ILE A 28 28.39 4.67 -9.41
N VAL A 29 27.38 4.34 -10.21
CA VAL A 29 26.11 3.83 -9.70
C VAL A 29 26.22 2.32 -9.59
N ARG A 30 26.01 1.77 -8.40
CA ARG A 30 26.14 0.33 -8.13
C ARG A 30 25.21 -0.10 -7.00
N GLN A 31 25.12 -1.40 -6.79
CA GLN A 31 24.59 -1.94 -5.54
C GLN A 31 25.56 -1.67 -4.38
N ALA A 32 25.01 -1.46 -3.19
CA ALA A 32 25.76 -1.37 -1.96
C ALA A 32 26.43 -2.72 -1.63
N ARG A 33 27.49 -2.68 -0.83
CA ARG A 33 28.02 -3.87 -0.19
C ARG A 33 27.17 -4.17 1.06
N GLN A 34 27.13 -5.42 1.47
CA GLN A 34 26.43 -5.80 2.70
C GLN A 34 27.03 -5.06 3.90
N LEU A 35 26.18 -4.43 4.71
CA LEU A 35 26.56 -3.58 5.85
C LEU A 35 27.43 -2.37 5.49
N GLU A 36 27.41 -1.94 4.22
CA GLU A 36 28.06 -0.69 3.83
C GLU A 36 27.35 0.49 4.51
N ILE A 37 28.11 1.48 4.98
CA ILE A 37 27.57 2.54 5.83
C ILE A 37 27.40 3.82 5.01
N ILE A 38 26.25 4.49 5.18
CA ILE A 38 26.02 5.85 4.71
C ILE A 38 25.65 6.78 5.87
N ASN A 39 26.18 8.00 5.83
CA ASN A 39 25.79 9.11 6.70
C ASN A 39 24.85 10.05 5.94
N PRO A 40 23.53 9.84 6.02
CA PRO A 40 22.58 10.64 5.26
C PRO A 40 22.58 12.10 5.73
N LEU A 41 22.17 12.99 4.83
CA LEU A 41 22.03 14.42 5.09
C LEU A 41 21.17 14.70 6.34
N ALA A 42 20.10 13.92 6.52
CA ALA A 42 19.23 13.95 7.68
C ALA A 42 19.00 12.54 8.24
N GLY A 43 18.90 12.44 9.56
CA GLY A 43 18.66 11.18 10.27
C GLY A 43 19.94 10.48 10.75
N PRO A 44 19.79 9.26 11.30
CA PRO A 44 20.90 8.47 11.80
C PRO A 44 21.73 7.86 10.67
N THR A 45 22.96 7.43 11.00
CA THR A 45 23.77 6.56 10.16
C THR A 45 23.04 5.26 9.85
N LEU A 46 23.11 4.80 8.60
CA LEU A 46 22.41 3.61 8.12
C LEU A 46 23.40 2.56 7.62
N ALA A 47 23.14 1.30 7.96
CA ALA A 47 23.80 0.14 7.37
C ALA A 47 22.96 -0.39 6.21
N LEU A 48 23.56 -0.46 5.03
CA LEU A 48 22.90 -0.82 3.78
C LEU A 48 22.95 -2.33 3.53
N ASN A 49 21.99 -2.80 2.76
CA ASN A 49 21.94 -4.16 2.24
C ASN A 49 22.44 -4.23 0.81
N SER A 50 22.88 -5.41 0.37
CA SER A 50 23.40 -5.61 -1.00
C SER A 50 22.38 -5.34 -2.12
N ALA A 51 21.10 -5.19 -1.80
CA ALA A 51 20.05 -4.82 -2.75
C ALA A 51 19.91 -3.30 -2.94
N ASP A 52 20.45 -2.49 -2.02
CA ASP A 52 20.32 -1.04 -2.06
C ASP A 52 21.18 -0.44 -3.17
N ILE A 53 20.69 0.58 -3.85
CA ILE A 53 21.42 1.26 -4.92
C ILE A 53 22.09 2.50 -4.34
N VAL A 54 23.38 2.65 -4.60
CA VAL A 54 24.17 3.79 -4.14
C VAL A 54 24.87 4.48 -5.31
N VAL A 55 25.03 5.78 -5.17
CA VAL A 55 25.94 6.58 -5.99
C VAL A 55 27.23 6.72 -5.20
N GLY A 56 28.32 6.19 -5.75
CA GLY A 56 29.63 6.22 -5.13
C GLY A 56 30.65 6.98 -5.96
N LEU A 57 31.66 7.53 -5.29
CA LEU A 57 32.77 8.23 -5.91
C LEU A 57 34.04 8.01 -5.09
N GLY A 58 35.14 7.64 -5.74
CA GLY A 58 36.42 7.40 -5.05
C GLY A 58 36.43 6.26 -4.03
N GLY A 59 35.39 5.42 -3.97
CA GLY A 59 35.23 4.38 -2.95
C GLY A 59 34.27 4.74 -1.82
N GLU A 60 33.83 5.99 -1.75
CA GLU A 60 32.87 6.49 -0.77
C GLU A 60 31.44 6.53 -1.36
N ILE A 61 30.43 6.44 -0.50
CA ILE A 61 29.03 6.65 -0.89
C ILE A 61 28.69 8.14 -0.73
N ILE A 62 28.16 8.72 -1.81
CA ILE A 62 27.77 10.13 -1.84
C ILE A 62 26.25 10.33 -1.91
N ASP A 63 25.48 9.32 -2.30
CA ASP A 63 24.01 9.34 -2.28
C ASP A 63 23.46 7.92 -2.14
N LEU A 64 22.42 7.77 -1.32
CA LEU A 64 21.54 6.60 -1.38
C LEU A 64 20.54 6.87 -2.51
N ALA A 65 20.80 6.21 -3.65
CA ALA A 65 20.28 6.59 -4.96
C ALA A 65 18.79 6.89 -4.95
N GLY A 66 18.43 8.13 -5.26
CA GLY A 66 17.02 8.57 -5.37
C GLY A 66 16.26 8.61 -4.05
N ILE A 67 16.95 8.50 -2.91
CA ILE A 67 16.37 8.57 -1.57
C ILE A 67 16.94 9.76 -0.81
N ILE A 68 18.24 9.78 -0.53
CA ILE A 68 18.86 10.83 0.27
C ILE A 68 20.38 10.91 0.03
N GLY A 69 20.88 12.15 -0.09
CA GLY A 69 22.31 12.44 -0.23
C GLY A 69 23.09 12.18 1.05
N SER A 70 24.39 11.97 0.90
CA SER A 70 25.34 11.99 2.01
C SER A 70 25.53 13.42 2.53
N ARG A 71 25.81 13.56 3.82
CA ARG A 71 26.16 14.86 4.43
C ARG A 71 27.48 15.42 3.87
N SER A 72 28.41 14.55 3.47
CA SER A 72 29.75 14.96 3.01
C SER A 72 29.77 15.72 1.69
N THR A 73 28.72 15.57 0.87
CA THR A 73 28.64 16.13 -0.49
C THR A 73 27.48 17.10 -0.67
N ALA A 74 26.82 17.47 0.44
CA ALA A 74 25.68 18.36 0.44
C ALA A 74 26.11 19.81 0.18
N ILE A 75 25.25 20.55 -0.54
CA ILE A 75 25.44 21.98 -0.74
C ILE A 75 25.38 22.76 0.59
N THR A 76 26.23 23.77 0.70
CA THR A 76 26.37 24.66 1.86
C THR A 76 26.34 26.12 1.40
N PRO A 77 26.21 27.10 2.31
CA PRO A 77 26.32 28.52 1.93
C PRO A 77 27.65 28.90 1.27
N THR A 78 28.69 28.08 1.41
CA THR A 78 30.03 28.30 0.82
C THR A 78 30.26 27.60 -0.52
N THR A 79 29.30 26.80 -1.00
CA THR A 79 29.40 26.05 -2.25
C THR A 79 29.55 27.01 -3.44
N LYS A 80 30.55 26.76 -4.30
CA LYS A 80 30.83 27.56 -5.50
C LYS A 80 30.57 26.79 -6.79
N ASN A 81 30.98 25.53 -6.81
CA ASN A 81 30.81 24.66 -7.95
C ASN A 81 29.79 23.56 -7.62
N ILE A 82 28.92 23.23 -8.56
CA ILE A 82 27.87 22.22 -8.35
C ILE A 82 27.91 21.13 -9.40
N LEU A 83 27.48 19.94 -9.00
CA LEU A 83 27.16 18.84 -9.91
C LEU A 83 25.67 18.53 -9.77
N ILE A 84 24.98 18.46 -10.91
CA ILE A 84 23.55 18.15 -10.96
C ILE A 84 23.37 16.73 -11.49
N GLU A 85 22.71 15.89 -10.71
CA GLU A 85 22.29 14.56 -11.13
C GLU A 85 20.82 14.56 -11.56
N CYS A 86 20.58 14.03 -12.76
CA CYS A 86 19.26 13.75 -13.30
C CYS A 86 19.21 12.28 -13.76
N ALA A 87 18.68 11.41 -12.90
CA ALA A 87 18.72 9.96 -13.08
C ALA A 87 17.34 9.30 -12.92
N SER A 88 17.23 8.05 -13.40
CA SER A 88 16.04 7.22 -13.20
C SER A 88 16.45 5.91 -12.54
N PHE A 89 15.88 5.64 -11.36
CA PHE A 89 16.13 4.42 -10.60
C PHE A 89 14.94 3.45 -10.65
N SER A 90 15.20 2.17 -10.37
CA SER A 90 14.14 1.15 -10.32
C SER A 90 13.17 1.43 -9.17
N ALA A 91 11.90 1.63 -9.49
CA ALA A 91 10.84 1.86 -8.49
C ALA A 91 10.77 0.73 -7.46
N GLU A 92 10.97 -0.52 -7.89
CA GLU A 92 10.96 -1.69 -7.01
C GLU A 92 12.14 -1.67 -6.04
N ALA A 93 13.35 -1.35 -6.52
CA ALA A 93 14.54 -1.27 -5.68
C ALA A 93 14.36 -0.18 -4.62
N ILE A 94 13.91 1.02 -5.02
CA ILE A 94 13.65 2.12 -4.07
C ILE A 94 12.60 1.73 -3.03
N LYS A 95 11.49 1.06 -3.42
CA LYS A 95 10.48 0.58 -2.44
C LYS A 95 11.08 -0.36 -1.40
N LYS A 96 11.92 -1.30 -1.84
CA LYS A 96 12.59 -2.26 -0.94
C LYS A 96 13.51 -1.55 0.04
N THR A 97 14.36 -0.64 -0.45
CA THR A 97 15.28 0.15 0.39
C THR A 97 14.52 1.03 1.40
N VAL A 98 13.52 1.79 0.95
CA VAL A 98 12.67 2.63 1.82
C VAL A 98 12.02 1.83 2.93
N LYS A 99 11.46 0.65 2.60
CA LYS A 99 10.82 -0.24 3.58
C LYS A 99 11.83 -0.86 4.55
N SER A 100 12.98 -1.30 4.03
CA SER A 100 14.02 -1.97 4.82
C SER A 100 14.68 -1.02 5.82
N LEU A 101 14.98 0.21 5.40
CA LEU A 101 15.70 1.19 6.21
C LEU A 101 14.76 2.16 6.94
N ASN A 102 13.45 2.03 6.75
CA ASN A 102 12.42 2.92 7.29
C ASN A 102 12.71 4.41 7.03
N ILE A 103 13.19 4.74 5.83
CA ILE A 103 13.57 6.10 5.42
C ILE A 103 12.78 6.53 4.19
N SER A 104 12.16 7.70 4.23
CA SER A 104 11.36 8.24 3.11
C SER A 104 11.66 9.70 2.89
N SER A 105 11.76 10.09 1.61
CA SER A 105 11.89 11.48 1.18
C SER A 105 10.86 11.78 0.09
N THR A 106 10.65 13.07 -0.21
CA THR A 106 9.80 13.46 -1.34
C THR A 106 10.30 12.83 -2.63
N ALA A 107 11.62 12.89 -2.89
CA ALA A 107 12.25 12.27 -4.05
C ALA A 107 11.99 10.75 -4.12
N SER A 108 12.15 10.04 -3.00
CA SER A 108 11.93 8.60 -2.99
C SER A 108 10.49 8.23 -3.30
N ARG A 109 9.50 9.04 -2.89
CA ARG A 109 8.09 8.81 -3.25
C ARG A 109 7.83 8.93 -4.75
N TYR A 110 8.47 9.89 -5.42
CA TYR A 110 8.38 10.01 -6.88
C TYR A 110 9.01 8.79 -7.58
N PHE A 111 10.22 8.37 -7.17
CA PHE A 111 10.84 7.18 -7.75
C PHE A 111 10.06 5.89 -7.46
N GLN A 112 9.46 5.72 -6.28
CA GLN A 112 8.62 4.55 -5.95
C GLN A 112 7.38 4.41 -6.83
N ARG A 113 6.82 5.51 -7.34
CA ARG A 113 5.69 5.47 -8.28
C ARG A 113 6.12 5.13 -9.70
N GLY A 114 7.43 5.11 -9.96
CA GLY A 114 7.99 5.19 -11.29
C GLY A 114 8.00 6.63 -11.77
N THR A 115 9.13 7.09 -12.28
CA THR A 115 9.27 8.44 -12.82
C THR A 115 8.50 8.57 -14.13
N ASN A 116 7.26 9.04 -14.07
CA ASN A 116 6.47 9.43 -15.24
C ASN A 116 6.98 10.78 -15.74
N VAL A 117 8.19 10.79 -16.30
CA VAL A 117 8.87 12.04 -16.63
C VAL A 117 8.10 12.77 -17.73
N VAL A 118 7.50 13.91 -17.39
CA VAL A 118 6.77 14.80 -18.33
C VAL A 118 7.66 15.22 -19.50
N LEU A 119 8.95 15.36 -19.24
CA LEU A 119 9.95 15.78 -20.21
C LEU A 119 11.08 14.75 -20.31
N PRO A 120 11.73 14.57 -21.46
CA PRO A 120 13.02 13.87 -21.51
C PRO A 120 14.01 14.40 -20.47
N LEU A 121 14.76 13.54 -19.80
CA LEU A 121 15.73 13.93 -18.76
C LEU A 121 16.69 15.06 -19.17
N PRO A 122 17.20 15.12 -20.43
CA PRO A 122 18.02 16.25 -20.87
C PRO A 122 17.31 17.60 -20.80
N LEU A 123 16.01 17.67 -21.08
CA LEU A 123 15.23 18.91 -20.98
C LEU A 123 15.00 19.30 -19.51
N VAL A 124 14.76 18.33 -18.63
CA VAL A 124 14.68 18.57 -17.17
C VAL A 124 16.00 19.15 -16.66
N LEU A 125 17.13 18.59 -17.11
CA LEU A 125 18.47 19.07 -16.75
C LEU A 125 18.71 20.50 -17.26
N GLN A 126 18.34 20.79 -18.51
CA GLN A 126 18.40 22.15 -19.05
C GLN A 126 17.53 23.12 -18.26
N ARG A 127 16.33 22.71 -17.84
CA ARG A 127 15.41 23.53 -17.04
C ARG A 127 16.01 23.92 -15.69
N VAL A 128 16.62 22.97 -14.96
CA VAL A 128 17.26 23.29 -13.67
C VAL A 128 18.51 24.14 -13.85
N ILE A 129 19.32 23.90 -14.89
CA ILE A 129 20.49 24.72 -15.21
C ILE A 129 20.05 26.15 -15.50
N PHE A 130 19.04 26.34 -16.36
CA PHE A 130 18.49 27.66 -16.69
C PHE A 130 18.06 28.41 -15.42
N LEU A 131 17.26 27.79 -14.55
CA LEU A 131 16.79 28.44 -13.32
C LEU A 131 17.94 28.81 -12.36
N ILE A 132 18.98 27.99 -12.28
CA ILE A 132 20.16 28.29 -11.46
C ILE A 132 20.92 29.49 -12.03
N LEU A 133 21.14 29.53 -13.35
CA LEU A 133 21.84 30.64 -14.01
C LEU A 133 21.09 31.96 -13.86
N GLU A 134 19.77 31.95 -14.06
CA GLU A 134 18.93 33.15 -13.92
C GLU A 134 18.91 33.68 -12.48
N THR A 135 19.00 32.80 -11.47
CA THR A 135 18.85 33.21 -10.06
C THR A 135 20.18 33.49 -9.36
N TYR A 136 21.21 32.68 -9.65
CA TYR A 136 22.49 32.70 -8.95
C TYR A 136 23.68 33.00 -9.88
N GLY A 137 23.46 33.10 -11.19
CA GLY A 137 24.53 33.22 -12.17
C GLY A 137 25.33 31.91 -12.31
N GLY A 138 26.61 32.04 -12.68
CA GLY A 138 27.51 30.94 -12.94
C GLY A 138 27.81 30.76 -14.43
N ASN A 139 28.69 29.81 -14.75
CA ASN A 139 29.12 29.54 -16.12
C ASN A 139 28.85 28.07 -16.48
N PRO A 140 27.86 27.76 -17.34
CA PRO A 140 27.55 26.38 -17.70
C PRO A 140 28.60 25.76 -18.62
N LYS A 141 29.49 26.57 -19.23
CA LYS A 141 30.51 26.10 -20.18
C LYS A 141 31.71 25.40 -19.53
N THR A 142 31.76 25.34 -18.19
CA THR A 142 32.85 24.69 -17.45
C THR A 142 32.58 23.21 -17.15
N GLY A 143 31.38 22.69 -17.46
CA GLY A 143 30.96 21.33 -17.16
C GLY A 143 30.87 20.41 -18.38
N LEU A 144 31.12 19.12 -18.18
CA LEU A 144 30.84 18.06 -19.15
C LEU A 144 29.47 17.46 -18.84
N MET A 145 28.57 17.43 -19.81
CA MET A 145 27.34 16.64 -19.71
C MET A 145 27.66 15.19 -20.08
N ALA A 146 27.50 14.27 -19.13
CA ALA A 146 27.59 12.85 -19.44
C ALA A 146 26.46 12.46 -20.42
N PRO A 147 26.72 11.60 -21.41
CA PRO A 147 25.68 11.17 -22.33
C PRO A 147 24.58 10.44 -21.56
N TYR A 148 23.33 10.86 -21.77
CA TYR A 148 22.18 10.12 -21.27
C TYR A 148 22.12 8.77 -21.99
N LYS A 149 22.20 7.68 -21.22
CA LYS A 149 21.98 6.33 -21.71
C LYS A 149 20.81 5.72 -20.98
N GLU A 150 19.70 5.54 -21.68
CA GLU A 150 18.58 4.79 -21.13
C GLU A 150 18.98 3.32 -21.02
N ALA A 151 18.97 2.78 -19.79
CA ALA A 151 19.39 1.40 -19.55
C ALA A 151 18.50 0.39 -20.30
N ARG A 152 17.21 0.71 -20.48
CA ARG A 152 16.23 -0.08 -21.21
C ARG A 152 15.22 0.86 -21.88
N PRO A 153 15.37 1.19 -23.18
CA PRO A 153 14.42 2.04 -23.88
C PRO A 153 13.03 1.41 -23.86
N ARG A 154 12.08 2.08 -23.19
CA ARG A 154 10.70 1.59 -23.15
C ARG A 154 10.06 1.86 -24.51
N LYS A 155 9.60 0.80 -25.17
CA LYS A 155 8.73 0.92 -26.34
C LYS A 155 7.37 1.45 -25.89
N ILE A 156 6.91 2.52 -26.51
CA ILE A 156 5.52 3.00 -26.34
C ILE A 156 4.62 1.87 -26.86
N PRO A 157 3.66 1.39 -26.05
CA PRO A 157 2.80 0.31 -26.51
C PRO A 157 1.88 0.84 -27.62
N LEU A 158 1.75 0.05 -28.69
CA LEU A 158 0.69 0.24 -29.68
C LEU A 158 -0.45 -0.70 -29.30
N LEU A 159 -1.44 -0.13 -28.63
CA LEU A 159 -2.58 -0.86 -28.08
C LEU A 159 -3.73 -0.85 -29.08
N THR A 160 -4.59 -1.85 -29.02
CA THR A 160 -5.74 -1.94 -29.93
C THR A 160 -7.05 -1.92 -29.18
N ILE A 161 -8.03 -1.18 -29.69
CA ILE A 161 -9.40 -1.18 -29.17
C ILE A 161 -10.38 -1.28 -30.33
N THR A 162 -11.52 -1.94 -30.10
CA THR A 162 -12.60 -2.06 -31.10
C THR A 162 -13.93 -1.63 -30.48
N PRO A 163 -14.88 -1.12 -31.28
CA PRO A 163 -16.21 -0.77 -30.77
C PRO A 163 -16.93 -1.96 -30.14
N ASN A 164 -16.71 -3.17 -30.68
CA ASN A 164 -17.29 -4.39 -30.12
C ASN A 164 -16.71 -4.74 -28.74
N PHE A 165 -15.40 -4.52 -28.52
CA PHE A 165 -14.78 -4.69 -27.21
C PHE A 165 -15.40 -3.74 -26.18
N ILE A 166 -15.55 -2.45 -26.54
CA ILE A 166 -16.19 -1.44 -25.68
C ILE A 166 -17.62 -1.87 -25.35
N LYS A 167 -18.42 -2.21 -26.37
CA LYS A 167 -19.81 -2.68 -26.19
C LYS A 167 -19.90 -3.90 -25.28
N LYS A 168 -19.01 -4.87 -25.46
CA LYS A 168 -19.00 -6.11 -24.65
C LYS A 168 -18.68 -5.83 -23.18
N LYS A 169 -17.77 -4.90 -22.89
CA LYS A 169 -17.35 -4.56 -21.51
C LYS A 169 -18.35 -3.65 -20.81
N LEU A 170 -18.97 -2.72 -21.55
CA LEU A 170 -19.88 -1.72 -20.97
C LEU A 170 -21.37 -2.10 -21.03
N GLY A 171 -21.75 -2.98 -21.94
CA GLY A 171 -23.16 -3.22 -22.26
C GLY A 171 -23.81 -2.11 -23.10
N GLN A 172 -23.08 -1.05 -23.45
CA GLN A 172 -23.58 0.08 -24.24
C GLN A 172 -22.60 0.49 -25.34
N ILE A 173 -23.12 1.18 -26.36
CA ILE A 173 -22.32 1.68 -27.47
C ILE A 173 -21.84 3.10 -27.14
N ILE A 174 -20.54 3.34 -27.31
CA ILE A 174 -19.96 4.68 -27.35
C ILE A 174 -19.69 4.99 -28.83
N THR A 175 -20.12 6.17 -29.30
CA THR A 175 -19.91 6.57 -30.69
C THR A 175 -18.43 6.80 -30.97
N GLU A 176 -18.01 6.54 -32.21
CA GLU A 176 -16.63 6.74 -32.65
C GLU A 176 -16.16 8.19 -32.44
N GLU A 177 -17.02 9.16 -32.74
CA GLU A 177 -16.72 10.59 -32.57
C GLU A 177 -16.39 10.94 -31.12
N VAL A 178 -17.20 10.47 -30.17
CA VAL A 178 -16.97 10.68 -28.74
C VAL A 178 -15.66 10.03 -28.31
N MET A 179 -15.45 8.77 -28.70
CA MET A 179 -14.23 8.02 -28.37
C MET A 179 -12.96 8.72 -28.89
N LEU A 180 -12.94 9.13 -30.17
CA LEU A 180 -11.79 9.82 -30.77
C LEU A 180 -11.58 11.21 -30.17
N SER A 181 -12.65 11.93 -29.81
CA SER A 181 -12.55 13.23 -29.15
C SER A 181 -11.86 13.13 -27.78
N ILE A 182 -12.21 12.09 -27.00
CA ILE A 182 -11.64 11.84 -25.68
C ILE A 182 -10.16 11.46 -25.80
N TYR A 183 -9.82 10.52 -26.69
CA TYR A 183 -8.42 10.14 -26.87
C TYR A 183 -7.55 11.29 -27.37
N ARG A 184 -8.10 12.19 -28.21
CA ARG A 184 -7.41 13.42 -28.61
C ARG A 184 -7.17 14.36 -27.43
N GLN A 185 -8.16 14.57 -26.56
CA GLN A 185 -8.00 15.40 -25.35
C GLN A 185 -6.94 14.85 -24.40
N LEU A 186 -6.78 13.52 -24.37
CA LEU A 186 -5.76 12.84 -23.57
C LEU A 186 -4.36 12.82 -24.24
N ASN A 187 -4.21 13.42 -25.43
CA ASN A 187 -3.00 13.36 -26.26
C ASN A 187 -2.59 11.94 -26.69
N PHE A 188 -3.55 11.04 -26.86
CA PHE A 188 -3.27 9.70 -27.36
C PHE A 188 -3.24 9.74 -28.89
N ALA A 189 -2.16 9.23 -29.48
CA ALA A 189 -2.09 9.09 -30.93
C ALA A 189 -3.02 7.95 -31.35
N CYS A 190 -3.95 8.23 -32.26
CA CYS A 190 -4.93 7.25 -32.74
C CYS A 190 -4.82 7.07 -34.24
N GLN A 191 -4.76 5.82 -34.69
CA GLN A 191 -4.83 5.44 -36.10
C GLN A 191 -5.93 4.38 -36.28
N LYS A 192 -6.75 4.53 -37.32
CA LYS A 192 -7.83 3.57 -37.63
C LYS A 192 -7.44 2.71 -38.82
N LYS A 193 -7.65 1.40 -38.72
CA LYS A 193 -7.55 0.46 -39.85
C LYS A 193 -8.76 -0.48 -39.82
N GLY A 194 -9.71 -0.27 -40.74
CA GLY A 194 -10.99 -0.97 -40.71
C GLY A 194 -11.77 -0.64 -39.43
N ASN A 195 -12.11 -1.65 -38.63
CA ASN A 195 -12.83 -1.51 -37.36
C ASN A 195 -11.94 -1.56 -36.11
N ILE A 196 -10.61 -1.47 -36.30
CA ILE A 196 -9.62 -1.53 -35.23
C ILE A 196 -8.96 -0.15 -35.08
N TYR A 197 -8.91 0.36 -33.85
CA TYR A 197 -8.19 1.57 -33.49
C TYR A 197 -6.89 1.19 -32.81
N TYR A 198 -5.80 1.69 -33.37
CA TYR A 198 -4.45 1.58 -32.83
C TYR A 198 -4.14 2.85 -32.06
N ILE A 199 -3.91 2.71 -30.77
CA ILE A 199 -3.79 3.82 -29.84
C ILE A 199 -2.44 3.73 -29.15
N SER A 200 -1.68 4.83 -29.21
CA SER A 200 -0.41 4.98 -28.51
C SER A 200 -0.55 6.08 -27.46
N PRO A 201 -0.48 5.74 -26.16
CA PRO A 201 -0.50 6.74 -25.11
C PRO A 201 0.82 7.53 -25.07
N PRO A 202 0.81 8.76 -24.52
CA PRO A 202 2.03 9.52 -24.25
C PRO A 202 3.03 8.72 -23.40
N THR A 203 4.32 8.98 -23.59
CA THR A 203 5.44 8.27 -22.91
C THR A 203 5.35 8.29 -21.39
N GLN A 204 4.64 9.29 -20.85
CA GLN A 204 4.51 9.52 -19.41
C GLN A 204 3.40 8.70 -18.78
N ARG A 205 2.47 8.17 -19.56
CA ARG A 205 1.40 7.28 -19.11
C ARG A 205 1.89 5.84 -19.02
N ARG A 206 2.77 5.61 -18.05
CA ARG A 206 3.40 4.30 -17.84
C ARG A 206 2.44 3.22 -17.36
N ASP A 207 1.32 3.64 -16.78
CA ASP A 207 0.20 2.86 -16.29
C ASP A 207 -0.61 2.19 -17.41
N ILE A 208 -0.62 2.77 -18.61
CA ILE A 208 -1.40 2.24 -19.73
C ILE A 208 -0.59 1.17 -20.47
N THR A 209 -1.03 -0.08 -20.35
CA THR A 209 -0.35 -1.26 -20.91
C THR A 209 -1.28 -2.23 -21.63
N SER A 210 -2.59 -2.07 -21.48
CA SER A 210 -3.62 -2.96 -22.01
C SER A 210 -4.80 -2.20 -22.63
N SER A 211 -5.64 -2.91 -23.37
CA SER A 211 -6.88 -2.36 -23.94
C SER A 211 -7.90 -2.00 -22.86
N GLU A 212 -7.87 -2.69 -21.71
CA GLU A 212 -8.65 -2.36 -20.52
C GLU A 212 -8.26 -0.98 -19.95
N ASP A 213 -6.96 -0.66 -19.88
CA ASP A 213 -6.50 0.66 -19.40
C ASP A 213 -6.96 1.79 -20.32
N LEU A 214 -6.98 1.54 -21.64
CA LEU A 214 -7.55 2.49 -22.61
C LEU A 214 -9.06 2.69 -22.42
N LEU A 215 -9.77 1.63 -22.04
CA LEU A 215 -11.20 1.70 -21.76
C LEU A 215 -11.45 2.48 -20.47
N GLU A 216 -10.67 2.25 -19.41
CA GLU A 216 -10.78 3.02 -18.17
C GLU A 216 -10.58 4.52 -18.43
N GLU A 217 -9.55 4.88 -19.21
CA GLU A 217 -9.30 6.28 -19.57
C GLU A 217 -10.42 6.90 -20.39
N LEU A 218 -10.99 6.13 -21.32
CA LEU A 218 -12.16 6.55 -22.07
C LEU A 218 -13.34 6.82 -21.13
N LEU A 219 -13.62 5.93 -20.18
CA LEU A 219 -14.74 6.04 -19.24
C LEU A 219 -14.57 7.18 -18.25
N ARG A 220 -13.34 7.38 -17.76
CA ARG A 220 -13.01 8.44 -16.80
C ARG A 220 -13.32 9.83 -17.35
N VAL A 221 -13.10 10.04 -18.65
CA VAL A 221 -13.45 11.30 -19.32
C VAL A 221 -14.89 11.31 -19.82
N TYR A 222 -15.42 10.16 -20.25
CA TYR A 222 -16.81 10.04 -20.72
C TYR A 222 -17.84 10.36 -19.62
N ASP A 223 -17.53 9.99 -18.37
CA ASP A 223 -18.35 10.00 -17.15
C ASP A 223 -18.99 8.63 -16.84
N TYR A 224 -18.63 8.07 -15.68
CA TYR A 224 -19.18 6.80 -15.17
C TYR A 224 -20.70 6.89 -14.92
N ASN A 225 -21.24 8.07 -14.63
CA ASN A 225 -22.68 8.26 -14.39
C ASN A 225 -23.52 8.06 -15.66
N LYS A 226 -22.90 8.12 -16.85
CA LYS A 226 -23.57 7.86 -18.13
C LYS A 226 -23.56 6.38 -18.51
N ILE A 227 -23.03 5.50 -17.65
CA ILE A 227 -23.05 4.05 -17.89
C ILE A 227 -24.39 3.52 -17.39
N VAL A 228 -25.14 2.88 -18.29
CA VAL A 228 -26.43 2.26 -17.94
C VAL A 228 -26.21 1.12 -16.94
N SER A 229 -26.79 1.26 -15.75
CA SER A 229 -26.81 0.19 -14.75
C SER A 229 -27.66 -0.98 -15.25
N SER A 230 -27.13 -2.18 -15.18
CA SER A 230 -27.83 -3.41 -15.53
C SER A 230 -27.42 -4.54 -14.60
N LEU A 231 -28.33 -5.49 -14.37
CA LEU A 231 -28.03 -6.72 -13.67
C LEU A 231 -27.40 -7.73 -14.64
N PRO A 232 -26.45 -8.57 -14.19
CA PRO A 232 -25.93 -9.67 -15.01
C PRO A 232 -27.05 -10.58 -15.52
N ALA A 233 -27.15 -10.75 -16.84
CA ALA A 233 -28.25 -11.49 -17.49
C ALA A 233 -28.36 -12.97 -17.08
N ASN A 234 -27.25 -13.58 -16.63
CA ASN A 234 -27.17 -14.98 -16.24
C ASN A 234 -27.13 -15.17 -14.72
N PHE A 235 -27.96 -14.44 -13.99
CA PHE A 235 -28.28 -14.82 -12.62
C PHE A 235 -29.16 -16.08 -12.68
N SER A 236 -28.54 -17.24 -12.92
CA SER A 236 -29.20 -18.49 -12.55
C SER A 236 -29.61 -18.33 -11.09
N LYS A 237 -30.82 -18.80 -10.72
CA LYS A 237 -31.20 -18.91 -9.32
C LYS A 237 -30.26 -19.91 -8.68
N ILE A 238 -29.04 -19.48 -8.33
CA ILE A 238 -28.22 -20.13 -7.33
C ILE A 238 -29.13 -20.10 -6.12
N SER A 239 -29.73 -21.24 -5.81
CA SER A 239 -30.57 -21.32 -4.64
C SER A 239 -29.63 -21.11 -3.45
N PHE A 240 -29.60 -19.90 -2.91
CA PHE A 240 -29.03 -19.62 -1.59
C PHE A 240 -29.69 -20.44 -0.48
N LYS A 241 -30.64 -21.35 -0.79
CA LYS A 241 -31.10 -22.44 0.08
C LYS A 241 -29.99 -23.38 0.53
N ALA A 242 -28.80 -23.30 -0.06
CA ALA A 242 -27.58 -23.86 0.50
C ALA A 242 -26.82 -22.85 1.39
N GLU A 243 -27.51 -21.93 2.08
CA GLU A 243 -27.08 -21.65 3.45
C GLU A 243 -26.99 -23.02 4.11
N GLU A 244 -25.76 -23.49 4.29
CA GLU A 244 -25.43 -24.74 4.97
C GLU A 244 -26.42 -24.91 6.12
N LYS A 245 -27.06 -26.09 6.24
CA LYS A 245 -27.97 -26.40 7.37
C LYS A 245 -27.39 -25.93 8.71
N THR A 246 -26.06 -25.92 8.82
CA THR A 246 -25.24 -25.34 9.89
C THR A 246 -25.50 -23.85 10.17
N GLY A 247 -25.54 -22.97 9.17
CA GLY A 247 -25.84 -21.53 9.32
C GLY A 247 -27.24 -21.27 9.86
N GLN A 248 -28.25 -21.96 9.32
CA GLN A 248 -29.62 -21.87 9.82
C GLN A 248 -29.74 -22.36 11.27
N LYS A 249 -29.08 -23.48 11.61
CA LYS A 249 -29.01 -23.97 13.00
C LYS A 249 -28.38 -22.96 13.95
N LYS A 250 -27.28 -22.30 13.55
CA LYS A 250 -26.67 -21.22 14.35
C LYS A 250 -27.65 -20.08 14.60
N GLN A 251 -28.37 -19.66 13.56
CA GLN A 251 -29.36 -18.59 13.70
C GLN A 251 -30.52 -18.98 14.63
N GLN A 252 -30.94 -20.26 14.60
CA GLN A 252 -31.93 -20.79 15.53
C GLN A 252 -31.41 -20.76 16.97
N VAL A 253 -30.16 -21.19 17.20
CA VAL A 253 -29.52 -21.14 18.53
C VAL A 253 -29.40 -19.71 19.05
N ARG A 254 -28.96 -18.76 18.20
CA ARG A 254 -28.89 -17.33 18.56
C ARG A 254 -30.24 -16.78 18.98
N THR A 255 -31.26 -17.03 18.16
CA THR A 255 -32.63 -16.57 18.44
C THR A 255 -33.17 -17.17 19.73
N TYR A 256 -32.92 -18.46 19.96
CA TYR A 256 -33.33 -19.15 21.19
C TYR A 256 -32.67 -18.53 22.43
N LEU A 257 -31.33 -18.39 22.43
CA LEU A 257 -30.59 -17.83 23.56
C LEU A 257 -30.97 -16.37 23.84
N ALA A 258 -31.17 -15.57 22.79
CA ALA A 258 -31.65 -14.20 22.92
C ALA A 258 -33.05 -14.13 23.59
N ASN A 259 -33.97 -15.03 23.20
CA ASN A 259 -35.29 -15.13 23.83
C ASN A 259 -35.22 -15.60 25.29
N CYS A 260 -34.18 -16.35 25.66
CA CYS A 260 -33.88 -16.72 27.04
C CYS A 260 -33.17 -15.61 27.84
N GLY A 261 -32.94 -14.43 27.27
CA GLY A 261 -32.31 -13.30 27.95
C GLY A 261 -30.78 -13.27 27.91
N TRP A 262 -30.14 -14.16 27.14
CA TRP A 262 -28.70 -14.13 26.93
C TRP A 262 -28.30 -13.07 25.90
N GLN A 263 -27.13 -12.47 26.08
CA GLN A 263 -26.56 -11.47 25.19
C GLN A 263 -25.41 -12.07 24.36
N GLU A 264 -25.47 -11.94 23.04
CA GLU A 264 -24.36 -12.38 22.19
C GLU A 264 -23.18 -11.41 22.33
N ILE A 265 -21.99 -11.94 22.59
CA ILE A 265 -20.74 -11.16 22.58
C ILE A 265 -19.85 -11.63 21.43
N ILE A 266 -19.03 -10.72 20.91
CA ILE A 266 -17.99 -11.02 19.93
C ILE A 266 -16.67 -10.54 20.52
N THR A 267 -15.78 -11.48 20.82
CA THR A 267 -14.52 -11.16 21.48
C THR A 267 -13.33 -11.38 20.56
N TYR A 268 -12.19 -10.75 20.88
CA TYR A 268 -11.00 -10.84 20.02
C TYR A 268 -10.48 -12.27 19.91
N SER A 269 -10.22 -12.72 18.68
CA SER A 269 -9.62 -14.04 18.43
C SER A 269 -8.15 -14.13 18.86
N LEU A 270 -7.49 -12.98 19.05
CA LEU A 270 -6.12 -12.89 19.53
C LEU A 270 -6.10 -12.53 21.01
N ILE A 271 -5.29 -13.26 21.77
CA ILE A 271 -5.10 -13.11 23.21
C ILE A 271 -3.63 -12.86 23.56
N SER A 272 -3.40 -12.45 24.81
CA SER A 272 -2.06 -12.24 25.33
C SER A 272 -1.37 -13.57 25.64
N ARG A 273 -0.07 -13.51 25.86
CA ARG A 273 0.71 -14.68 26.25
C ARG A 273 0.22 -15.27 27.58
N GLU A 274 -0.06 -14.40 28.55
CA GLU A 274 -0.48 -14.79 29.90
C GLU A 274 -1.82 -15.53 29.85
N MET A 275 -2.80 -14.98 29.11
CA MET A 275 -4.10 -15.64 28.92
C MET A 275 -3.97 -16.99 28.21
N LYS A 276 -3.02 -17.11 27.28
CA LYS A 276 -2.73 -18.38 26.62
C LYS A 276 -2.14 -19.39 27.60
N GLU A 277 -1.17 -18.99 28.41
CA GLU A 277 -0.52 -19.88 29.39
C GLU A 277 -1.46 -20.31 30.52
N GLU A 278 -2.41 -19.47 30.93
CA GLU A 278 -3.37 -19.76 32.00
C GLU A 278 -4.49 -20.72 31.57
N PHE A 279 -5.00 -20.59 30.33
CA PHE A 279 -6.20 -21.30 29.87
C PHE A 279 -5.94 -22.36 28.79
N THR A 280 -4.67 -22.63 28.47
CA THR A 280 -4.32 -23.59 27.42
C THR A 280 -3.13 -24.43 27.85
N THR A 281 -3.35 -25.74 27.93
CA THR A 281 -2.33 -26.72 28.35
C THR A 281 -1.43 -27.18 27.19
N THR A 282 -1.84 -26.98 25.94
CA THR A 282 -1.09 -27.38 24.75
C THR A 282 -0.23 -26.23 24.18
N SER A 283 0.88 -26.58 23.53
CA SER A 283 1.82 -25.62 22.93
C SER A 283 1.35 -25.01 21.60
N ASP A 284 0.18 -25.38 21.11
CA ASP A 284 -0.10 -25.40 19.67
C ASP A 284 -0.88 -24.18 19.17
N SER A 285 -0.76 -23.04 19.84
CA SER A 285 -1.41 -21.79 19.44
C SER A 285 -0.60 -21.08 18.37
N TYR A 286 -1.23 -20.61 17.29
CA TYR A 286 -0.56 -19.76 16.31
C TYR A 286 -0.19 -18.41 16.91
N ARG A 287 1.08 -18.01 16.78
CA ARG A 287 1.57 -16.69 17.16
C ARG A 287 1.73 -15.80 15.92
N LEU A 288 1.29 -14.55 16.01
CA LEU A 288 1.61 -13.56 14.98
C LEU A 288 3.12 -13.33 14.90
N LEU A 289 3.66 -13.27 13.67
CA LEU A 289 5.08 -12.95 13.44
C LEU A 289 5.43 -11.52 13.89
N LEU A 290 4.51 -10.58 13.68
CA LEU A 290 4.69 -9.16 14.00
C LEU A 290 3.43 -8.63 14.72
N PRO A 291 3.22 -8.99 16.01
CA PRO A 291 2.10 -8.48 16.77
C PRO A 291 2.26 -6.98 17.03
N LYS A 292 1.15 -6.23 16.99
CA LYS A 292 1.16 -4.78 17.24
C LYS A 292 1.25 -4.42 18.73
N ASN A 293 0.89 -5.34 19.62
CA ASN A 293 0.92 -5.17 21.07
C ASN A 293 0.92 -6.53 21.76
N ASP A 294 1.15 -6.52 23.07
CA ASP A 294 1.28 -7.74 23.86
C ASP A 294 -0.06 -8.39 24.22
N TYR A 295 -1.16 -7.64 24.08
CA TYR A 295 -2.51 -8.14 24.34
C TYR A 295 -3.06 -9.03 23.22
N HIS A 296 -2.49 -8.94 22.01
CA HIS A 296 -3.00 -9.63 20.81
C HIS A 296 -1.85 -10.31 20.05
N GLN A 297 -1.27 -11.35 20.66
CA GLN A 297 -0.13 -12.06 20.09
C GLN A 297 -0.48 -13.46 19.58
N TYR A 298 -1.40 -14.16 20.24
CA TYR A 298 -1.68 -15.59 20.00
C TYR A 298 -3.13 -15.81 19.63
N TYR A 299 -3.41 -16.71 18.69
CA TYR A 299 -4.77 -17.19 18.46
C TYR A 299 -5.28 -17.98 19.67
N ARG A 300 -6.48 -17.66 20.12
CA ARG A 300 -7.17 -18.38 21.20
C ARG A 300 -7.54 -19.79 20.77
N GLN A 301 -7.38 -20.74 21.68
CA GLN A 301 -7.85 -22.12 21.53
C GLN A 301 -9.17 -22.39 22.24
N THR A 302 -9.64 -21.45 23.06
CA THR A 302 -10.92 -21.49 23.76
C THR A 302 -11.48 -20.07 23.90
N LEU A 303 -12.79 -19.92 24.04
CA LEU A 303 -13.43 -18.61 24.26
C LEU A 303 -13.43 -18.20 25.75
N ILE A 304 -13.17 -19.15 26.66
CA ILE A 304 -13.18 -18.95 28.12
C ILE A 304 -12.40 -17.70 28.57
N PRO A 305 -11.11 -17.50 28.23
CA PRO A 305 -10.37 -16.32 28.68
C PRO A 305 -11.00 -15.01 28.21
N SER A 306 -11.60 -15.02 27.02
CA SER A 306 -12.25 -13.85 26.43
C SER A 306 -13.58 -13.53 27.14
N HIS A 307 -14.36 -14.57 27.48
CA HIS A 307 -15.58 -14.43 28.27
C HIS A 307 -15.29 -13.95 29.69
N LEU A 308 -14.31 -14.53 30.38
CA LEU A 308 -13.91 -14.12 31.73
C LEU A 308 -13.43 -12.67 31.77
N LYS A 309 -12.64 -12.25 30.76
CA LYS A 309 -12.24 -10.85 30.61
C LYS A 309 -13.46 -9.93 30.46
N THR A 310 -14.45 -10.33 29.68
CA THR A 310 -15.68 -9.57 29.43
C THR A 310 -16.57 -9.50 30.68
N LEU A 311 -16.71 -10.59 31.42
CA LEU A 311 -17.41 -10.64 32.70
C LEU A 311 -16.71 -9.73 33.72
N LYS A 312 -15.38 -9.88 33.91
CA LYS A 312 -14.58 -9.04 34.81
C LYS A 312 -14.73 -7.55 34.49
N TYR A 313 -14.71 -7.19 33.22
CA TYR A 313 -14.88 -5.81 32.77
C TYR A 313 -16.26 -5.23 33.11
N ASN A 314 -17.31 -6.04 33.02
CA ASN A 314 -18.67 -5.59 33.34
C ASN A 314 -18.92 -5.57 34.85
N LEU A 315 -18.46 -6.58 35.58
CA LEU A 315 -18.53 -6.64 37.04
C LEU A 315 -17.82 -5.44 37.69
N SER A 316 -16.66 -5.04 37.19
CA SER A 316 -15.92 -3.87 37.69
C SER A 316 -16.63 -2.54 37.44
N ARG A 317 -17.67 -2.51 36.60
CA ARG A 317 -18.51 -1.35 36.30
C ARG A 317 -19.86 -1.39 37.02
N GLY A 318 -20.05 -2.36 37.92
CA GLY A 318 -21.27 -2.49 38.71
C GLY A 318 -22.42 -3.24 38.02
N ASN A 319 -22.20 -3.81 36.83
CA ASN A 319 -23.18 -4.69 36.20
C ASN A 319 -23.12 -6.07 36.88
N LYS A 320 -24.23 -6.48 37.52
CA LYS A 320 -24.25 -7.67 38.40
C LYS A 320 -24.85 -8.93 37.76
N ASN A 321 -25.80 -8.77 36.85
CA ASN A 321 -26.49 -9.88 36.18
C ASN A 321 -26.06 -9.90 34.72
N LEU A 322 -25.17 -10.83 34.37
CA LEU A 322 -24.53 -10.88 33.06
C LEU A 322 -24.64 -12.31 32.53
N PHE A 323 -25.31 -12.47 31.39
CA PHE A 323 -25.47 -13.75 30.71
C PHE A 323 -25.03 -13.57 29.26
N PHE A 324 -23.87 -14.10 28.94
CA PHE A 324 -23.24 -13.95 27.63
C PHE A 324 -23.12 -15.27 26.90
N PHE A 325 -23.28 -15.24 25.59
CA PHE A 325 -22.94 -16.36 24.72
C PHE A 325 -22.13 -15.90 23.51
N GLU A 326 -21.29 -16.78 22.98
CA GLU A 326 -20.51 -16.54 21.76
C GLU A 326 -20.44 -17.83 20.94
N ILE A 327 -20.66 -17.72 19.63
CA ILE A 327 -20.40 -18.79 18.66
C ILE A 327 -19.23 -18.34 17.79
N SER A 328 -18.05 -18.93 17.99
CA SER A 328 -16.85 -18.53 17.25
C SER A 328 -15.93 -19.72 16.98
N SER A 329 -15.20 -19.63 15.87
CA SER A 329 -14.09 -20.53 15.59
C SER A 329 -12.91 -20.25 16.53
N VAL A 330 -12.22 -21.34 16.89
CA VAL A 330 -10.93 -21.35 17.56
C VAL A 330 -9.94 -22.17 16.72
N TYR A 331 -8.66 -21.87 16.87
CA TYR A 331 -7.62 -22.40 15.99
C TYR A 331 -6.46 -22.97 16.78
N SER A 332 -6.07 -24.21 16.45
CA SER A 332 -4.81 -24.84 16.85
C SER A 332 -4.05 -25.32 15.62
N GLN A 333 -2.79 -25.74 15.78
CA GLN A 333 -1.97 -26.21 14.65
C GLN A 333 -2.59 -27.39 13.89
N GLU A 334 -3.40 -28.22 14.55
CA GLU A 334 -3.97 -29.44 13.98
C GLU A 334 -5.49 -29.41 13.82
N LYS A 335 -6.17 -28.40 14.40
CA LYS A 335 -7.63 -28.37 14.45
C LYS A 335 -8.17 -26.95 14.28
N GLN A 336 -9.19 -26.84 13.45
CA GLN A 336 -10.14 -25.74 13.48
C GLN A 336 -11.47 -26.29 13.99
N GLU A 337 -11.97 -25.71 15.07
CA GLU A 337 -13.29 -26.05 15.59
C GLU A 337 -14.08 -24.79 15.87
N GLU A 338 -15.40 -24.93 15.93
CA GLU A 338 -16.29 -23.85 16.31
C GLU A 338 -16.96 -24.19 17.62
N LEU A 339 -16.86 -23.27 18.57
CA LEU A 339 -17.35 -23.45 19.92
C LEU A 339 -18.54 -22.52 20.15
N LEU A 340 -19.56 -23.05 20.82
CA LEU A 340 -20.57 -22.26 21.52
C LEU A 340 -20.19 -22.26 23.00
N ILE A 341 -19.93 -21.08 23.55
CA ILE A 341 -19.69 -20.92 24.99
C ILE A 341 -20.76 -20.01 25.56
N LEU A 342 -21.27 -20.41 26.72
CA LEU A 342 -22.18 -19.65 27.57
C LEU A 342 -21.44 -19.31 28.86
N SER A 343 -21.53 -18.08 29.32
CA SER A 343 -20.94 -17.62 30.57
C SER A 343 -21.90 -16.69 31.31
N GLY A 344 -22.19 -17.00 32.57
CA GLY A 344 -23.17 -16.28 33.38
C GLY A 344 -22.65 -15.94 34.78
N VAL A 345 -23.09 -14.81 35.33
CA VAL A 345 -22.93 -14.47 36.76
C VAL A 345 -24.13 -13.62 37.23
N GLY A 346 -24.55 -13.82 38.48
CA GLY A 346 -25.62 -13.06 39.12
C GLY A 346 -26.98 -13.77 39.12
N GLY A 347 -28.05 -13.00 39.27
CA GLY A 347 -29.42 -13.51 39.36
C GLY A 347 -30.04 -13.82 38.00
N ILE A 348 -30.55 -15.04 37.81
CA ILE A 348 -31.36 -15.46 36.65
C ILE A 348 -32.78 -14.88 36.76
N ILE A 349 -33.39 -15.02 37.95
CA ILE A 349 -34.70 -14.47 38.26
C ILE A 349 -34.51 -13.40 39.31
N ASN A 350 -35.01 -12.20 39.05
CA ASN A 350 -34.97 -11.10 40.01
C ASN A 350 -36.30 -10.35 40.03
N GLN A 351 -37.31 -10.97 40.63
CA GLN A 351 -38.63 -10.39 40.85
C GLN A 351 -38.80 -10.09 42.34
N SER A 352 -38.22 -8.97 42.78
CA SER A 352 -38.25 -8.54 44.19
C SER A 352 -39.68 -8.39 44.74
N LEU A 353 -40.61 -7.90 43.93
CA LEU A 353 -42.03 -7.75 44.30
C LEU A 353 -42.73 -9.09 44.61
N HIS A 354 -42.29 -10.17 43.96
CA HIS A 354 -42.85 -11.51 44.15
C HIS A 354 -41.99 -12.39 45.06
N GLN A 355 -40.92 -11.84 45.65
CA GLN A 355 -39.91 -12.58 46.44
C GLN A 355 -39.32 -13.79 45.69
N LEU A 356 -39.30 -13.71 44.36
CA LEU A 356 -38.72 -14.74 43.49
C LEU A 356 -37.34 -14.26 43.06
N THR A 357 -36.32 -14.78 43.74
CA THR A 357 -34.91 -14.56 43.40
C THR A 357 -34.21 -15.90 43.24
N SER A 358 -33.53 -16.09 42.12
CA SER A 358 -32.73 -17.27 41.85
C SER A 358 -31.40 -16.83 41.26
N GLU A 359 -30.31 -17.27 41.87
CA GLU A 359 -28.95 -17.08 41.36
C GLU A 359 -28.59 -18.17 40.36
N VAL A 360 -27.69 -17.85 39.43
CA VAL A 360 -27.13 -18.84 38.53
C VAL A 360 -26.24 -19.81 39.31
N ASP A 361 -26.46 -21.11 39.13
CA ASP A 361 -25.54 -22.14 39.56
C ASP A 361 -25.06 -22.98 38.36
N PHE A 362 -24.60 -24.20 38.58
CA PHE A 362 -24.11 -25.07 37.52
C PHE A 362 -25.25 -25.68 36.68
N TYR A 363 -26.44 -25.87 37.28
CA TYR A 363 -27.64 -26.47 36.69
C TYR A 363 -28.61 -25.37 36.23
#